data_AF-A0AAD7G0P2-F1
#
_entry.id   AF-A0AAD7G0P2-F1
#
_cell.length_a   1.000
_cell.length_b   1.000
_cell.length_c   1.000
_cell.angle_alpha   90.00
_cell.angle_beta   90.00
_cell.angle_gamma   90.00
#
_symmetry.space_group_name_H-M   'P 1'
#
loop_
_entity.id
_entity.type
_entity.pdbx_description
1 polymer ?
#
loop_
_entity_poly.entity_id
_entity_poly.type
_entity_poly.pdbx_seq_one_letter_code
_entity_poly.pdbx_strand_id
1 'polypeptide(L)'
;MTSAIFQKAFDEIGLSTFLSSPRDVYLIILQRGIRLLVYGQSSIVLTAFFKALAFTEFQMGLFMTLTLLGDAAGSLILTIYADRLGRAKVLLGGSLLMAVSGVVFASSQTYIVLLLAAMIGVITPSGNEIGPFRPIEESILAQLTDSEDRSTIFAWHFTLSGLALALGNLSGGWLTRMLQQHLGWTAMAAYRGMFLLYSTAGLLNCALAMALSAKVELQRRPRSSGEEEDGLFEMGEEEDVIEETKETTALGLSRETKKKVWILSALFGVDNLSGGLVPVTIIVYFFTEKFHVDEGTLGNTFFITSLVAAISNIVAGSLARRFGNVKTMAFTHLPSAILLALVPLPSNFRFARAILIAVFCTTKMDIAPRTAFLASYVSTEERTAVMGIINVVKMFSQSAGPTVTGLLASHGKIWLSFVIAGVLQGSYDLAMLYFFMGVVSVS
;
A
#
# COMPACT_ATOMS: atom_id res chain seq x y z
N MET A 1 0.48 -12.77 -39.95
CA MET A 1 1.35 -11.71 -39.36
C MET A 1 0.73 -11.08 -38.11
N THR A 2 -0.54 -10.67 -38.13
CA THR A 2 -1.27 -10.14 -36.96
C THR A 2 -1.36 -11.10 -35.77
N SER A 3 -1.55 -12.41 -36.00
CA SER A 3 -1.57 -13.42 -34.92
C SER A 3 -0.20 -13.55 -34.21
N ALA A 4 0.92 -13.54 -34.94
CA ALA A 4 2.24 -13.68 -34.34
C ALA A 4 2.65 -12.46 -33.51
N ILE A 5 2.27 -11.25 -33.94
CA ILE A 5 2.49 -10.02 -33.18
C ILE A 5 1.63 -10.02 -31.92
N PHE A 6 0.36 -10.44 -32.03
CA PHE A 6 -0.54 -10.52 -30.90
C PHE A 6 -0.07 -11.53 -29.86
N GLN A 7 0.40 -12.70 -30.30
CA GLN A 7 0.90 -13.77 -29.44
C GLN A 7 2.21 -13.38 -28.75
N LYS A 8 3.11 -12.72 -29.48
CA LYS A 8 4.35 -12.18 -28.92
C LYS A 8 4.08 -11.08 -27.88
N ALA A 9 3.11 -10.21 -28.12
CA ALA A 9 2.65 -9.23 -27.12
C ALA A 9 1.96 -9.91 -25.91
N PHE A 10 1.22 -11.00 -26.16
CA PHE A 10 0.55 -11.80 -25.12
C PHE A 10 1.56 -12.44 -24.15
N ASP A 11 2.65 -12.95 -24.69
CA ASP A 11 3.73 -13.56 -23.93
C ASP A 11 4.66 -12.50 -23.30
N GLU A 12 4.90 -11.37 -23.96
CA GLU A 12 5.70 -10.26 -23.40
C GLU A 12 5.05 -9.60 -22.17
N ILE A 13 3.70 -9.57 -22.11
CA ILE A 13 2.96 -9.06 -20.94
C ILE A 13 2.73 -10.20 -19.91
N GLY A 14 3.13 -11.44 -20.24
CA GLY A 14 2.99 -12.62 -19.40
C GLY A 14 1.53 -13.02 -19.13
N LEU A 15 0.62 -12.71 -20.06
CA LEU A 15 -0.79 -13.01 -19.91
C LEU A 15 -1.05 -14.52 -20.05
N SER A 16 -0.25 -15.24 -20.85
CA SER A 16 -0.29 -16.70 -20.95
C SER A 16 0.03 -17.37 -19.61
N THR A 17 1.11 -16.95 -18.94
CA THR A 17 1.47 -17.36 -17.56
C THR A 17 0.35 -17.08 -16.56
N PHE A 18 -0.28 -15.89 -16.64
CA PHE A 18 -1.39 -15.56 -15.77
C PHE A 18 -2.62 -16.46 -16.03
N LEU A 19 -2.93 -16.78 -17.28
CA LEU A 19 -4.08 -17.62 -17.66
C LEU A 19 -3.88 -19.11 -17.37
N SER A 20 -2.63 -19.57 -17.24
CA SER A 20 -2.30 -20.95 -16.85
C SER A 20 -2.19 -21.15 -15.32
N SER A 21 -2.33 -20.08 -14.54
CA SER A 21 -2.16 -20.12 -13.08
C SER A 21 -3.20 -21.00 -12.36
N PRO A 22 -2.86 -21.57 -11.20
CA PRO A 22 -3.79 -22.39 -10.44
C PRO A 22 -4.96 -21.56 -9.90
N ARG A 23 -6.10 -22.22 -9.65
CA ARG A 23 -7.34 -21.60 -9.14
C ARG A 23 -7.12 -20.66 -7.95
N ASP A 24 -6.26 -21.06 -7.00
CA ASP A 24 -6.02 -20.29 -5.78
C ASP A 24 -5.37 -18.91 -6.07
N VAL A 25 -4.58 -18.78 -7.14
CA VAL A 25 -4.01 -17.48 -7.56
C VAL A 25 -5.14 -16.51 -7.96
N TYR A 26 -6.13 -16.97 -8.73
CA TYR A 26 -7.28 -16.14 -9.09
C TYR A 26 -8.13 -15.77 -7.87
N LEU A 27 -8.30 -16.70 -6.92
CA LEU A 27 -9.06 -16.42 -5.70
C LEU A 27 -8.40 -15.32 -4.87
N ILE A 28 -7.09 -15.40 -4.66
CA ILE A 28 -6.32 -14.38 -3.92
C ILE A 28 -6.38 -13.02 -4.62
N ILE A 29 -6.19 -12.99 -5.94
CA ILE A 29 -6.25 -11.74 -6.72
C ILE A 29 -7.66 -11.14 -6.68
N LEU A 30 -8.70 -11.97 -6.78
CA LEU A 30 -10.09 -11.53 -6.69
C LEU A 30 -10.41 -10.99 -5.30
N GLN A 31 -9.96 -11.66 -4.23
CA GLN A 31 -10.17 -11.20 -2.85
C GLN A 31 -9.58 -9.81 -2.62
N ARG A 32 -8.34 -9.61 -3.08
CA ARG A 32 -7.69 -8.30 -3.03
C ARG A 32 -8.41 -7.27 -3.88
N GLY A 33 -8.85 -7.64 -5.09
CA GLY A 33 -9.61 -6.75 -5.98
C GLY A 33 -10.89 -6.24 -5.33
N ILE A 34 -11.70 -7.15 -4.77
CA ILE A 34 -12.94 -6.82 -4.05
C ILE A 34 -12.64 -5.87 -2.88
N ARG A 35 -11.57 -6.14 -2.12
CA ARG A 35 -11.19 -5.32 -0.97
C ARG A 35 -10.72 -3.93 -1.39
N LEU A 36 -9.84 -3.81 -2.38
CA LEU A 36 -9.39 -2.50 -2.86
C LEU A 36 -10.50 -1.69 -3.53
N LEU A 37 -11.47 -2.33 -4.17
CA LEU A 37 -12.67 -1.65 -4.68
C LEU A 37 -13.41 -0.94 -3.55
N VAL A 38 -13.72 -1.64 -2.46
CA VAL A 38 -14.44 -1.00 -1.36
C VAL A 38 -13.58 -0.05 -0.52
N TYR A 39 -12.25 -0.20 -0.54
CA TYR A 39 -11.33 0.76 0.10
C TYR A 39 -11.29 2.08 -0.67
N GLY A 40 -11.28 2.02 -2.00
CA GLY A 40 -11.41 3.21 -2.85
C GLY A 40 -12.72 3.93 -2.56
N GLN A 41 -13.84 3.19 -2.57
CA GLN A 41 -15.15 3.72 -2.24
C GLN A 41 -15.18 4.36 -0.84
N SER A 42 -14.71 3.65 0.20
CA SER A 42 -14.76 4.15 1.57
C SER A 42 -13.88 5.40 1.75
N SER A 43 -12.74 5.50 1.06
CA SER A 43 -11.85 6.66 1.18
C SER A 43 -12.50 7.98 0.74
N ILE A 44 -13.43 7.94 -0.22
CA ILE A 44 -14.21 9.10 -0.66
C ILE A 44 -15.30 9.47 0.35
N VAL A 45 -15.94 8.46 0.93
CA VAL A 45 -17.15 8.62 1.76
C VAL A 45 -16.83 8.89 3.23
N LEU A 46 -15.71 8.39 3.74
CA LEU A 46 -15.39 8.37 5.17
C LEU A 46 -15.36 9.76 5.79
N THR A 47 -14.72 10.72 5.11
CA THR A 47 -14.68 12.13 5.56
C THR A 47 -16.08 12.73 5.62
N ALA A 48 -16.88 12.53 4.56
CA ALA A 48 -18.24 13.08 4.49
C ALA A 48 -19.15 12.47 5.58
N PHE A 49 -18.98 11.18 5.86
CA PHE A 49 -19.65 10.48 6.94
C PHE A 49 -19.30 11.06 8.32
N PHE A 50 -18.02 11.28 8.61
CA PHE A 50 -17.59 11.88 9.88
C PHE A 50 -18.09 13.32 10.06
N LYS A 51 -18.10 14.11 8.98
CA LYS A 51 -18.73 15.45 9.01
C LYS A 51 -20.23 15.37 9.30
N ALA A 52 -20.93 14.40 8.71
CA ALA A 52 -22.36 14.20 8.96
C ALA A 52 -22.65 13.73 10.40
N LEU A 53 -21.67 13.11 11.08
CA LEU A 53 -21.70 12.79 12.51
C LEU A 53 -21.21 13.94 13.41
N ALA A 54 -20.88 15.09 12.83
CA ALA A 54 -20.34 16.26 13.51
C ALA A 54 -19.04 16.00 14.30
N PHE A 55 -18.18 15.10 13.80
CA PHE A 55 -16.83 14.94 14.35
C PHE A 55 -15.96 16.14 13.98
N THR A 56 -15.13 16.58 14.92
CA THR A 56 -14.19 17.68 14.69
C THR A 56 -13.06 17.26 13.76
N GLU A 57 -12.40 18.23 13.12
CA GLU A 57 -11.26 17.99 12.23
C GLU A 57 -10.12 17.29 12.95
N PHE A 58 -9.89 17.66 14.21
CA PHE A 58 -8.91 16.99 15.06
C PHE A 58 -9.30 15.54 15.35
N GLN A 59 -10.57 15.26 15.66
CA GLN A 59 -11.07 13.90 15.87
C GLN A 59 -10.92 13.07 14.59
N MET A 60 -11.23 13.61 13.42
CA MET A 60 -11.03 12.91 12.13
C MET A 60 -9.55 12.60 11.90
N GLY A 61 -8.65 13.55 12.14
CA GLY A 61 -7.20 13.32 12.02
C GLY A 61 -6.67 12.27 12.98
N LEU A 62 -7.07 12.35 14.26
CA LEU A 62 -6.71 11.37 15.29
C LEU A 62 -7.26 9.97 14.96
N PHE A 63 -8.50 9.90 14.46
CA PHE A 63 -9.11 8.66 14.00
C PHE A 63 -8.25 8.00 12.93
N MET A 64 -7.85 8.75 11.91
CA MET A 64 -7.05 8.21 10.82
C MET A 64 -5.67 7.74 11.31
N THR A 65 -5.01 8.52 12.18
CA THR A 65 -3.72 8.14 12.79
C THR A 65 -3.82 6.84 13.58
N LEU A 66 -4.80 6.72 14.48
CA LEU A 66 -4.97 5.54 15.32
C LEU A 66 -5.35 4.31 14.50
N THR A 67 -6.14 4.50 13.43
CA THR A 67 -6.47 3.42 12.50
C THR A 67 -5.24 2.92 11.76
N LEU A 68 -4.40 3.83 11.23
CA LEU A 68 -3.14 3.45 10.57
C LEU A 68 -2.14 2.78 11.52
N LEU A 69 -2.07 3.22 12.78
CA LEU A 69 -1.29 2.55 13.82
C LEU A 69 -1.83 1.14 14.11
N GLY A 70 -3.16 0.99 14.18
CA GLY A 70 -3.84 -0.30 14.33
C GLY A 70 -3.50 -1.25 13.18
N ASP A 71 -3.60 -0.78 11.94
CA ASP A 71 -3.24 -1.55 10.74
C ASP A 71 -1.77 -1.98 10.76
N ALA A 72 -0.85 -1.08 11.12
CA ALA A 72 0.58 -1.37 11.21
C ALA A 72 0.88 -2.42 12.29
N ALA A 73 0.30 -2.27 13.48
CA ALA A 73 0.45 -3.21 14.58
C ALA A 73 -0.17 -4.58 14.24
N GLY A 74 -1.37 -4.59 13.66
CA GLY A 74 -2.05 -5.80 13.21
C GLY A 74 -1.27 -6.54 12.13
N SER A 75 -0.69 -5.81 11.16
CA SER A 75 0.18 -6.35 10.12
C SER A 75 1.43 -7.02 10.70
N LEU A 76 2.08 -6.40 11.69
CA LEU A 76 3.24 -6.98 12.37
C LEU A 76 2.88 -8.25 13.14
N ILE A 77 1.81 -8.21 13.94
CA ILE A 77 1.35 -9.36 14.71
C ILE A 77 1.01 -10.51 13.76
N LEU A 78 0.19 -10.26 12.74
CA LEU A 78 -0.21 -11.32 11.83
C LEU A 78 0.95 -11.84 10.99
N THR A 79 1.92 -11.02 10.59
CA THR A 79 3.11 -11.54 9.89
C THR A 79 3.91 -12.52 10.75
N ILE A 80 4.00 -12.29 12.07
CA ILE A 80 4.73 -13.17 13.00
C ILE A 80 3.95 -14.47 13.28
N TYR A 81 2.62 -14.39 13.40
CA TYR A 81 1.80 -15.52 13.85
C TYR A 81 1.03 -16.23 12.71
N ALA A 82 0.97 -15.69 11.50
CA ALA A 82 0.15 -16.23 10.41
C ALA A 82 0.52 -17.66 10.02
N ASP A 83 1.81 -17.98 9.95
CA ASP A 83 2.25 -19.33 9.59
C ASP A 83 1.91 -20.38 10.67
N ARG A 84 1.65 -19.96 11.91
CA ARG A 84 1.16 -20.85 12.99
C ARG A 84 -0.36 -21.00 12.98
N LEU A 85 -1.08 -19.93 12.61
CA LEU A 85 -2.54 -19.91 12.57
C LEU A 85 -3.10 -20.57 11.30
N GLY A 86 -2.31 -20.58 10.22
CA GLY A 86 -2.72 -21.02 8.89
C GLY A 86 -3.15 -19.84 8.03
N ARG A 87 -2.63 -19.75 6.81
CA ARG A 87 -2.76 -18.56 5.95
C ARG A 87 -4.20 -18.36 5.49
N ALA A 88 -4.91 -19.43 5.13
CA ALA A 88 -6.31 -19.35 4.72
C ALA A 88 -7.21 -18.86 5.87
N LYS A 89 -6.92 -19.32 7.09
CA LYS A 89 -7.68 -18.92 8.30
C LYS A 89 -7.47 -17.45 8.64
N VAL A 90 -6.26 -16.93 8.47
CA VAL A 90 -6.00 -15.50 8.67
C VAL A 90 -6.75 -14.65 7.63
N LEU A 91 -6.75 -15.05 6.36
CA LEU A 91 -7.53 -14.37 5.32
C LEU A 91 -9.04 -14.41 5.61
N LEU A 92 -9.56 -15.55 6.07
CA LEU A 92 -10.96 -15.69 6.47
C LEU A 92 -11.30 -14.80 7.66
N GLY A 93 -10.49 -14.86 8.73
CA GLY A 93 -10.68 -14.07 9.94
C GLY A 93 -10.65 -12.57 9.66
N GLY A 94 -9.68 -12.10 8.88
CA GLY A 94 -9.62 -10.70 8.45
C GLY A 94 -10.84 -10.30 7.62
N SER A 95 -11.29 -11.16 6.70
CA SER A 95 -12.49 -10.89 5.88
C SER A 95 -13.77 -10.81 6.71
N LEU A 96 -13.87 -11.61 7.78
CA LEU A 96 -14.97 -11.55 8.73
C LEU A 96 -14.94 -10.25 9.54
N LEU A 97 -13.77 -9.84 10.03
CA LEU A 97 -13.59 -8.57 10.74
C LEU A 97 -13.95 -7.38 9.84
N MET A 98 -13.61 -7.44 8.55
CA MET A 98 -14.02 -6.48 7.52
C MET A 98 -15.55 -6.45 7.33
N ALA A 99 -16.21 -7.60 7.32
CA ALA A 99 -17.68 -7.65 7.26
C ALA A 99 -18.31 -7.00 8.50
N VAL A 100 -17.79 -7.31 9.68
CA VAL A 100 -18.27 -6.75 10.97
C VAL A 100 -18.06 -5.25 11.04
N SER A 101 -16.89 -4.73 10.63
CA SER A 101 -16.61 -3.30 10.66
C SER A 101 -17.55 -2.50 9.77
N GLY A 102 -17.89 -3.02 8.57
CA GLY A 102 -18.91 -2.42 7.71
C GLY A 102 -20.29 -2.32 8.38
N VAL A 103 -20.73 -3.36 9.09
CA VAL A 103 -22.00 -3.33 9.86
C VAL A 103 -21.94 -2.31 10.99
N VAL A 104 -20.81 -2.25 11.72
CA VAL A 104 -20.62 -1.29 12.80
C VAL A 104 -20.69 0.15 12.27
N PHE A 105 -20.05 0.45 11.13
CA PHE A 105 -20.13 1.77 10.52
C PHE A 105 -21.53 2.11 9.97
N ALA A 106 -22.26 1.11 9.50
CA ALA A 106 -23.63 1.31 9.03
C ALA A 106 -24.63 1.59 10.18
N SER A 107 -24.35 1.12 11.40
CA SER A 107 -25.29 1.17 12.54
C SER A 107 -24.90 2.17 13.63
N SER A 108 -23.61 2.33 13.91
CA SER A 108 -23.08 3.13 15.01
C SER A 108 -22.88 4.60 14.64
N GLN A 109 -22.81 5.44 15.67
CA GLN A 109 -22.46 6.87 15.59
C GLN A 109 -21.37 7.22 16.62
N THR A 110 -21.04 6.30 17.52
CA THR A 110 -20.12 6.54 18.62
C THR A 110 -18.68 6.46 18.13
N TYR A 111 -17.93 7.56 18.28
CA TYR A 111 -16.54 7.68 17.85
C TYR A 111 -15.67 6.47 18.24
N ILE A 112 -15.68 6.08 19.51
CA ILE A 112 -14.85 4.98 20.03
C ILE A 112 -15.21 3.64 19.37
N VAL A 113 -16.51 3.38 19.16
CA VAL A 113 -16.98 2.13 18.54
C VAL A 113 -16.53 2.06 17.08
N LEU A 114 -16.67 3.17 16.34
CA LEU A 114 -16.19 3.28 14.96
C LEU A 114 -14.67 3.12 14.89
N LEU A 115 -13.94 3.71 15.85
CA LEU A 115 -12.48 3.66 15.90
C LEU A 115 -11.97 2.24 16.12
N LEU A 116 -12.51 1.54 17.12
CA LEU A 116 -12.14 0.15 17.39
C LEU A 116 -12.49 -0.76 16.19
N ALA A 117 -13.63 -0.53 15.55
CA ALA A 117 -14.02 -1.26 14.34
C ALA A 117 -13.08 -0.98 13.16
N ALA A 118 -12.62 0.26 12.98
CA ALA A 118 -11.67 0.60 11.93
C ALA A 118 -10.28 0.00 12.18
N MET A 119 -9.78 0.09 13.41
CA MET A 119 -8.48 -0.46 13.81
C MET A 119 -8.40 -1.98 13.68
N ILE A 120 -9.48 -2.70 14.03
CA ILE A 120 -9.50 -4.16 14.03
C ILE A 120 -9.99 -4.72 12.69
N GLY A 121 -11.02 -4.10 12.10
CA GLY A 121 -11.67 -4.55 10.87
C GLY A 121 -11.14 -3.91 9.59
N VAL A 122 -9.95 -3.32 9.65
CA VAL A 122 -9.13 -2.91 8.49
C VAL A 122 -9.85 -1.92 7.55
N ILE A 123 -10.55 -0.93 8.11
CA ILE A 123 -11.06 0.20 7.30
C ILE A 123 -9.92 1.19 7.12
N THR A 124 -9.25 1.17 5.96
CA THR A 124 -8.07 2.02 5.75
C THR A 124 -8.47 3.45 5.33
N PRO A 125 -8.07 4.50 6.08
CA PRO A 125 -8.31 5.89 5.71
C PRO A 125 -7.54 6.36 4.49
N SER A 126 -6.46 5.65 4.15
CA SER A 126 -5.52 6.06 3.11
C SER A 126 -5.97 5.68 1.70
N GLY A 127 -7.03 4.86 1.57
CA GLY A 127 -7.43 4.22 0.32
C GLY A 127 -6.47 3.13 -0.18
N ASN A 128 -5.36 2.88 0.54
CA ASN A 128 -4.40 1.83 0.21
C ASN A 128 -4.35 0.76 1.29
N GLU A 129 -4.00 -0.46 0.89
CA GLU A 129 -3.85 -1.58 1.82
C GLU A 129 -2.51 -1.50 2.55
N ILE A 130 -2.57 -1.06 3.81
CA ILE A 130 -1.46 -1.01 4.78
C ILE A 130 -1.57 -2.18 5.79
N GLY A 131 -2.74 -2.83 5.82
CA GLY A 131 -3.06 -3.90 6.75
C GLY A 131 -2.43 -5.27 6.45
N PRO A 132 -2.81 -6.29 7.25
CA PRO A 132 -2.13 -7.59 7.35
C PRO A 132 -2.31 -8.53 6.16
N PHE A 133 -3.26 -8.26 5.26
CA PHE A 133 -3.57 -9.17 4.15
C PHE A 133 -2.43 -9.27 3.14
N ARG A 134 -1.83 -8.12 2.80
CA ARG A 134 -0.87 -8.03 1.71
C ARG A 134 0.35 -8.96 1.89
N PRO A 135 1.07 -8.98 3.03
CA PRO A 135 2.20 -9.88 3.22
C PRO A 135 1.82 -11.37 3.10
N ILE A 136 0.63 -11.73 3.57
CA ILE A 136 0.13 -13.11 3.54
C ILE A 136 -0.19 -13.52 2.10
N GLU A 137 -0.87 -12.67 1.36
CA GLU A 137 -1.21 -12.89 -0.05
C GLU A 137 0.05 -13.00 -0.91
N GLU A 138 1.00 -12.09 -0.73
CA GLU A 138 2.28 -12.11 -1.44
C GLU A 138 3.03 -13.43 -1.15
N SER A 139 2.99 -13.91 0.10
CA SER A 139 3.62 -15.17 0.48
C SER A 139 2.91 -16.40 -0.10
N ILE A 140 1.57 -16.41 -0.17
CA ILE A 140 0.80 -17.48 -0.81
C ILE A 140 1.11 -17.51 -2.31
N LEU A 141 1.08 -16.36 -2.99
CA LEU A 141 1.37 -16.27 -4.43
C LEU A 141 2.80 -16.69 -4.74
N ALA A 142 3.78 -16.33 -3.90
CA ALA A 142 5.16 -16.80 -4.06
C ALA A 142 5.29 -18.32 -3.93
N GLN A 143 4.46 -18.95 -3.08
CA GLN A 143 4.46 -20.39 -2.88
C GLN A 143 3.77 -21.14 -4.03
N LEU A 144 2.67 -20.59 -4.57
CA LEU A 144 1.88 -21.22 -5.62
C LEU A 144 2.48 -21.06 -7.03
N THR A 145 3.44 -20.15 -7.18
CA THR A 145 4.01 -19.78 -8.48
C THR A 145 5.51 -20.10 -8.53
N ASP A 146 5.94 -20.68 -9.64
CA ASP A 146 7.34 -20.98 -9.93
C ASP A 146 8.19 -19.70 -9.97
N SER A 147 9.47 -19.82 -9.63
CA SER A 147 10.36 -18.66 -9.46
C SER A 147 10.46 -17.76 -10.70
N GLU A 148 10.35 -18.35 -11.89
CA GLU A 148 10.42 -17.65 -13.18
C GLU A 148 9.17 -16.79 -13.43
N ASP A 149 7.99 -17.28 -13.00
CA ASP A 149 6.69 -16.67 -13.25
C ASP A 149 6.23 -15.69 -12.16
N ARG A 150 6.86 -15.71 -10.97
CA ARG A 150 6.48 -14.89 -9.81
C ARG A 150 6.38 -13.40 -10.11
N SER A 151 7.32 -12.88 -10.90
CA SER A 151 7.36 -11.45 -11.23
C SER A 151 6.12 -11.03 -12.02
N THR A 152 5.72 -11.84 -12.99
CA THR A 152 4.51 -11.68 -13.81
C THR A 152 3.24 -11.77 -12.96
N ILE A 153 3.13 -12.76 -12.08
CA ILE A 153 1.94 -12.92 -11.22
C ILE A 153 1.81 -11.76 -10.24
N PHE A 154 2.90 -11.29 -9.65
CA PHE A 154 2.86 -10.09 -8.82
C PHE A 154 2.47 -8.84 -9.63
N ALA A 155 2.96 -8.69 -10.85
CA ALA A 155 2.56 -7.57 -11.72
C ALA A 155 1.04 -7.57 -11.99
N TRP A 156 0.45 -8.72 -12.30
CA TRP A 156 -1.01 -8.84 -12.50
C TRP A 156 -1.81 -8.65 -11.20
N HIS A 157 -1.30 -9.16 -10.08
CA HIS A 157 -1.89 -8.96 -8.75
C HIS A 157 -1.99 -7.47 -8.37
N PHE A 158 -0.93 -6.70 -8.56
CA PHE A 158 -0.95 -5.25 -8.32
C PHE A 158 -1.77 -4.49 -9.35
N THR A 159 -1.68 -4.86 -10.62
CA THR A 159 -2.43 -4.17 -11.70
C THR A 159 -3.94 -4.30 -11.51
N LEU A 160 -4.45 -5.52 -11.34
CA LEU A 160 -5.89 -5.77 -11.19
C LEU A 160 -6.44 -5.13 -9.91
N SER A 161 -5.68 -5.19 -8.82
CA SER A 161 -6.09 -4.53 -7.57
C SER A 161 -6.06 -3.00 -7.67
N GLY A 162 -5.09 -2.41 -8.38
CA GLY A 162 -5.05 -0.98 -8.68
C GLY A 162 -6.22 -0.50 -9.55
N LEU A 163 -6.62 -1.30 -10.55
CA LEU A 163 -7.83 -1.04 -11.35
C LEU A 163 -9.10 -1.11 -10.49
N ALA A 164 -9.19 -2.13 -9.63
CA ALA A 164 -10.31 -2.26 -8.70
C ALA A 164 -10.40 -1.04 -7.76
N LEU A 165 -9.26 -0.56 -7.23
CA LEU A 165 -9.19 0.66 -6.42
C LEU A 165 -9.70 1.89 -7.19
N ALA A 166 -9.28 2.05 -8.45
CA ALA A 166 -9.73 3.16 -9.30
C ALA A 166 -11.25 3.11 -9.50
N LEU A 167 -11.79 1.93 -9.84
CA LEU A 167 -13.23 1.71 -9.98
C LEU A 167 -13.98 1.95 -8.66
N GLY A 168 -13.36 1.61 -7.53
CA GLY A 168 -13.82 1.93 -6.19
C GLY A 168 -13.98 3.44 -5.96
N ASN A 169 -12.96 4.22 -6.31
CA ASN A 169 -13.00 5.69 -6.22
C ASN A 169 -14.13 6.26 -7.09
N LEU A 170 -14.28 5.77 -8.32
CA LEU A 170 -15.33 6.21 -9.24
C LEU A 170 -16.73 5.86 -8.71
N SER A 171 -16.94 4.59 -8.36
CA SER A 171 -18.22 4.08 -7.89
C SER A 171 -18.63 4.70 -6.55
N GLY A 172 -17.72 4.89 -5.60
CA GLY A 172 -18.05 5.51 -4.32
C GLY A 172 -18.62 6.92 -4.47
N GLY A 173 -18.06 7.73 -5.37
CA GLY A 173 -18.59 9.07 -5.66
C GLY A 173 -19.96 9.03 -6.36
N TRP A 174 -20.06 8.28 -7.46
CA TRP A 174 -21.27 8.24 -8.28
C TRP A 174 -22.43 7.52 -7.61
N LEU A 175 -22.17 6.43 -6.90
CA LEU A 175 -23.20 5.67 -6.21
C LEU A 175 -23.79 6.50 -5.05
N THR A 176 -22.94 7.18 -4.28
CA THR A 176 -23.39 8.14 -3.26
C THR A 176 -24.28 9.22 -3.86
N ARG A 177 -23.85 9.82 -4.97
CA ARG A 177 -24.64 10.83 -5.70
C ARG A 177 -25.96 10.27 -6.22
N MET A 178 -25.97 9.05 -6.78
CA MET A 178 -27.16 8.41 -7.30
C MET A 178 -28.18 8.12 -6.20
N LEU A 179 -27.74 7.60 -5.05
CA LEU A 179 -28.60 7.34 -3.90
C LEU A 179 -29.27 8.65 -3.42
N GLN A 180 -28.50 9.74 -3.35
CA GLN A 180 -29.03 11.03 -2.87
C GLN A 180 -29.94 11.73 -3.89
N GLN A 181 -29.49 11.87 -5.15
CA GLN A 181 -30.17 12.69 -6.16
C GLN A 181 -31.33 11.98 -6.87
N HIS A 182 -31.21 10.66 -7.12
CA HIS A 182 -32.21 9.92 -7.88
C HIS A 182 -33.13 9.08 -7.01
N LEU A 183 -32.60 8.50 -5.92
CA LEU A 183 -33.40 7.67 -5.00
C LEU A 183 -33.89 8.45 -3.77
N GLY A 184 -33.50 9.72 -3.61
CA GLY A 184 -33.96 10.59 -2.53
C GLY A 184 -33.46 10.20 -1.14
N TRP A 185 -32.38 9.42 -1.04
CA TRP A 185 -31.81 9.05 0.24
C TRP A 185 -31.18 10.25 0.94
N THR A 186 -31.29 10.30 2.26
CA THR A 186 -30.52 11.27 3.05
C THR A 186 -29.02 10.97 2.92
N ALA A 187 -28.17 12.00 3.07
CA ALA A 187 -26.72 11.83 3.01
C ALA A 187 -26.23 10.73 3.98
N MET A 188 -26.72 10.74 5.22
CA MET A 188 -26.40 9.73 6.23
C MET A 188 -26.82 8.32 5.80
N ALA A 189 -28.02 8.15 5.22
CA ALA A 189 -28.47 6.84 4.73
C ALA A 189 -27.60 6.35 3.56
N ALA A 190 -27.21 7.25 2.65
CA ALA A 190 -26.31 6.91 1.55
C ALA A 190 -24.95 6.44 2.07
N TYR A 191 -24.34 7.16 3.01
CA TYR A 191 -23.06 6.78 3.61
C TYR A 191 -23.13 5.43 4.34
N ARG A 192 -24.19 5.19 5.13
CA ARG A 192 -24.42 3.89 5.78
C ARG A 192 -24.61 2.76 4.76
N GLY A 193 -25.31 3.02 3.66
CA GLY A 193 -25.43 2.10 2.53
C GLY A 193 -24.08 1.73 1.91
N MET A 194 -23.16 2.68 1.81
CA MET A 194 -21.79 2.42 1.34
C MET A 194 -21.02 1.47 2.28
N PHE A 195 -21.22 1.58 3.60
CA PHE A 195 -20.60 0.67 4.57
C PHE A 195 -21.28 -0.72 4.62
N LEU A 196 -22.57 -0.81 4.28
CA LEU A 196 -23.21 -2.11 4.05
C LEU A 196 -22.64 -2.80 2.81
N LEU A 197 -22.38 -2.06 1.72
CA LEU A 197 -21.66 -2.58 0.55
C LEU A 197 -20.27 -3.08 0.93
N TYR A 198 -19.53 -2.32 1.74
CA TYR A 198 -18.25 -2.76 2.31
C TYR A 198 -18.39 -4.07 3.09
N SER A 199 -19.45 -4.21 3.90
CA SER A 199 -19.73 -5.44 4.63
C SER A 199 -20.01 -6.63 3.72
N THR A 200 -20.81 -6.44 2.66
CA THR A 200 -21.08 -7.49 1.67
C THR A 200 -19.81 -7.95 0.96
N ALA A 201 -18.88 -7.04 0.66
CA ALA A 201 -17.58 -7.37 0.11
C ALA A 201 -16.73 -8.22 1.08
N GLY A 202 -16.79 -7.93 2.38
CA GLY A 202 -16.17 -8.77 3.42
C GLY A 202 -16.74 -10.19 3.45
N LEU A 203 -18.06 -10.34 3.33
CA LEU A 203 -18.71 -11.66 3.25
C LEU A 203 -18.35 -12.43 1.97
N LEU A 204 -18.28 -11.75 0.82
CA LEU A 204 -17.80 -12.34 -0.43
C LEU A 204 -16.35 -12.82 -0.27
N ASN A 205 -15.49 -12.02 0.36
CA ASN A 205 -14.11 -12.41 0.65
C ASN A 205 -14.02 -13.59 1.63
N CYS A 206 -14.95 -13.71 2.57
CA CYS A 206 -15.06 -14.91 3.41
C CYS A 206 -15.38 -16.15 2.58
N ALA A 207 -16.36 -16.05 1.66
CA ALA A 207 -16.72 -17.15 0.78
C ALA A 207 -15.55 -17.58 -0.11
N LEU A 208 -14.80 -16.62 -0.65
CA LEU A 208 -13.59 -16.90 -1.43
C LEU A 208 -12.48 -17.51 -0.57
N ALA A 209 -12.28 -17.03 0.67
CA ALA A 209 -11.29 -17.60 1.60
C ALA A 209 -11.62 -19.06 1.96
N MET A 210 -12.90 -19.39 2.15
CA MET A 210 -13.34 -20.77 2.38
C MET A 210 -13.16 -21.68 1.16
N ALA A 211 -13.06 -21.10 -0.03
CA ALA A 211 -12.83 -21.85 -1.28
C ALA A 211 -11.35 -22.09 -1.59
N LEU A 212 -10.42 -21.53 -0.80
CA LEU A 212 -8.98 -21.76 -0.97
C LEU A 212 -8.62 -23.22 -0.64
N SER A 213 -7.75 -23.81 -1.47
CA SER A 213 -7.31 -25.18 -1.24
C SER A 213 -6.25 -25.28 -0.14
N ALA A 214 -6.00 -26.49 0.38
CA ALA A 214 -4.93 -26.74 1.36
C ALA A 214 -3.51 -26.39 0.83
N LYS A 215 -3.35 -26.16 -0.48
CA LYS A 215 -2.06 -25.79 -1.10
C LYS A 215 -1.59 -24.40 -0.70
N VAL A 216 -2.48 -23.54 -0.18
CA VAL A 216 -2.11 -22.20 0.31
C VAL A 216 -1.44 -22.23 1.68
N GLU A 217 -1.54 -23.35 2.40
CA GLU A 217 -0.91 -23.52 3.69
C GLU A 217 0.59 -23.80 3.53
N LEU A 218 1.38 -23.33 4.50
CA LEU A 218 2.83 -23.53 4.48
C LEU A 218 3.14 -25.03 4.55
N GLN A 219 3.72 -25.58 3.50
CA GLN A 219 4.18 -26.97 3.52
C GLN A 219 5.44 -27.04 4.40
N ARG A 220 5.31 -27.57 5.61
CA ARG A 220 6.49 -28.02 6.37
C ARG A 220 7.16 -29.12 5.55
N ARG A 221 8.34 -28.84 4.98
CA ARG A 221 9.23 -29.93 4.56
C ARG A 221 9.38 -30.87 5.75
N PRO A 222 9.15 -32.18 5.60
CA PRO A 222 9.58 -33.12 6.62
C PRO A 222 11.07 -32.85 6.83
N ARG A 223 11.50 -32.64 8.08
CA ARG A 223 12.91 -32.86 8.42
C ARG A 223 13.21 -34.27 7.90
N SER A 224 14.13 -34.41 6.95
CA SER A 224 14.66 -35.71 6.59
C SER A 224 15.17 -36.33 7.89
N SER A 225 14.44 -37.32 8.36
CA SER A 225 14.89 -38.22 9.41
C SER A 225 16.01 -39.06 8.81
N GLY A 226 17.25 -38.81 9.27
CA GLY A 226 18.37 -39.74 9.19
C GLY A 226 18.85 -40.09 7.77
N GLU A 227 19.76 -39.30 7.23
CA GLU A 227 20.92 -39.87 6.56
C GLU A 227 22.10 -39.59 7.49
N GLU A 228 22.32 -40.52 8.42
CA GLU A 228 23.64 -40.76 8.99
C GLU A 228 24.52 -41.23 7.82
N GLU A 229 25.19 -40.31 7.15
CA GLU A 229 26.37 -40.68 6.36
C GLU A 229 27.49 -40.97 7.35
N ASP A 230 27.55 -42.24 7.74
CA ASP A 230 28.69 -42.90 8.35
C ASP A 230 29.81 -42.93 7.29
N GLY A 231 30.70 -41.93 7.36
CA GLY A 231 31.86 -41.77 6.48
C GLY A 231 33.13 -41.57 7.31
N LEU A 232 33.71 -42.69 7.73
CA LEU A 232 35.03 -42.81 8.34
C LEU A 232 36.15 -42.36 7.35
N PHE A 233 37.31 -41.95 7.87
CA PHE A 233 38.57 -41.46 7.22
C PHE A 233 38.56 -39.94 6.93
N GLU A 234 39.55 -39.11 7.31
CA GLU A 234 40.94 -39.32 7.73
C GLU A 234 41.42 -38.06 8.50
N MET A 235 42.25 -38.22 9.53
CA MET A 235 42.98 -37.08 10.13
C MET A 235 44.08 -36.66 9.16
N GLY A 236 43.92 -35.48 8.55
CA GLY A 236 44.92 -34.81 7.71
C GLY A 236 45.05 -33.34 8.11
N GLU A 237 46.29 -32.89 8.20
CA GLU A 237 46.77 -31.59 8.71
C GLU A 237 46.27 -30.37 7.90
N GLU A 238 46.12 -29.25 8.64
CA GLU A 238 46.23 -27.84 8.23
C GLU A 238 45.39 -27.30 7.06
N GLU A 239 44.42 -26.44 7.38
CA GLU A 239 44.46 -25.02 7.03
C GLU A 239 43.47 -24.24 7.92
N ASP A 240 44.01 -23.30 8.71
CA ASP A 240 43.24 -22.35 9.52
C ASP A 240 42.37 -21.45 8.64
N VAL A 241 41.13 -21.88 8.35
CA VAL A 241 40.07 -20.95 8.00
C VAL A 241 39.46 -20.46 9.29
N ILE A 242 39.97 -19.33 9.77
CA ILE A 242 39.33 -18.54 10.83
C ILE A 242 37.95 -18.14 10.30
N GLU A 243 36.93 -18.94 10.60
CA GLU A 243 35.53 -18.51 10.54
C GLU A 243 35.39 -17.40 11.58
N GLU A 244 35.53 -16.15 11.13
CA GLU A 244 35.09 -14.99 11.90
C GLU A 244 33.60 -15.18 12.20
N THR A 245 33.30 -15.66 13.41
CA THR A 245 31.98 -15.59 14.03
C THR A 245 31.54 -14.13 14.04
N LYS A 246 30.90 -13.67 12.95
CA LYS A 246 30.25 -12.37 12.89
C LYS A 246 29.19 -12.37 13.98
N GLU A 247 29.39 -11.53 14.99
CA GLU A 247 28.42 -11.21 16.04
C GLU A 247 27.08 -10.83 15.41
N THR A 248 26.21 -11.82 15.22
CA THR A 248 24.87 -11.63 14.70
C THR A 248 24.00 -11.17 15.86
N THR A 249 23.59 -9.90 15.84
CA THR A 249 22.47 -9.44 16.67
C THR A 249 21.22 -10.30 16.39
N ALA A 250 20.20 -10.26 17.25
CA ALA A 250 18.95 -11.05 17.13
C ALA A 250 18.21 -10.97 15.76
N LEU A 251 18.60 -10.05 14.87
CA LEU A 251 18.10 -9.88 13.49
C LEU A 251 19.09 -10.29 12.39
N GLY A 252 20.26 -10.84 12.74
CA GLY A 252 21.28 -11.30 11.78
C GLY A 252 22.06 -10.21 11.02
N LEU A 253 21.86 -8.92 11.34
CA LEU A 253 22.45 -7.80 10.59
C LEU A 253 23.92 -7.51 10.96
N SER A 254 24.76 -7.37 9.93
CA SER A 254 26.14 -6.88 10.02
C SER A 254 26.21 -5.41 10.49
N ARG A 255 27.35 -5.02 11.09
CA ARG A 255 27.56 -3.63 11.56
C ARG A 255 27.49 -2.60 10.44
N GLU A 256 27.97 -2.95 9.23
CA GLU A 256 27.90 -2.07 8.06
C GLU A 256 26.45 -1.89 7.59
N THR A 257 25.67 -2.98 7.52
CA THR A 257 24.27 -2.93 7.11
C THR A 257 23.42 -2.15 8.10
N LYS A 258 23.69 -2.20 9.41
CA LYS A 258 22.98 -1.37 10.40
C LYS A 258 23.07 0.12 10.11
N LYS A 259 24.23 0.62 9.67
CA LYS A 259 24.41 2.04 9.32
C LYS A 259 23.59 2.39 8.06
N LYS A 260 23.60 1.52 7.05
CA LYS A 260 22.80 1.65 5.83
C LYS A 260 21.31 1.70 6.15
N VAL A 261 20.83 0.76 6.98
CA VAL A 261 19.44 0.66 7.42
C VAL A 261 18.99 1.91 8.15
N TRP A 262 19.81 2.47 9.04
CA TRP A 262 19.48 3.70 9.76
C TRP A 262 19.23 4.88 8.83
N ILE A 263 20.13 5.11 7.86
CA ILE A 263 20.01 6.20 6.89
C ILE A 263 18.77 6.00 6.02
N LEU A 264 18.58 4.79 5.48
CA LEU A 264 17.42 4.46 4.65
C LEU A 264 16.11 4.61 5.42
N SER A 265 16.07 4.14 6.67
CA SER A 265 14.89 4.24 7.53
C SER A 265 14.53 5.69 7.83
N ALA A 266 15.52 6.54 8.11
CA ALA A 266 15.29 7.97 8.32
C ALA A 266 14.73 8.64 7.05
N LEU A 267 15.34 8.38 5.89
CA LEU A 267 14.90 8.96 4.62
C LEU A 267 13.50 8.48 4.22
N PHE A 268 13.25 7.17 4.22
CA PHE A 268 11.92 6.64 3.92
C PHE A 268 10.87 7.00 4.97
N GLY A 269 11.28 7.20 6.23
CA GLY A 269 10.43 7.74 7.29
C GLY A 269 9.93 9.14 6.93
N VAL A 270 10.81 10.04 6.49
CA VAL A 270 10.44 11.40 6.06
C VAL A 270 9.50 11.37 4.85
N ASP A 271 9.82 10.55 3.84
CA ASP A 271 8.96 10.33 2.65
C ASP A 271 7.56 9.86 3.06
N ASN A 272 7.46 8.89 3.97
CA ASN A 272 6.18 8.32 4.37
C ASN A 272 5.41 9.22 5.33
N LEU A 273 6.09 10.02 6.16
CA LEU A 273 5.47 11.09 6.94
C LEU A 273 4.82 12.14 6.02
N SER A 274 5.51 12.55 4.95
CA SER A 274 4.94 13.45 3.93
C SER A 274 3.65 12.88 3.34
N GLY A 275 3.67 11.62 2.88
CA GLY A 275 2.47 10.93 2.39
C GLY A 275 1.36 10.79 3.43
N GLY A 276 1.72 10.70 4.72
CA GLY A 276 0.79 10.67 5.84
C GLY A 276 0.11 12.01 6.15
N LEU A 277 0.73 13.14 5.79
CA LEU A 277 0.11 14.47 5.98
C LEU A 277 -1.03 14.71 4.99
N VAL A 278 -0.98 14.09 3.81
CA VAL A 278 -1.93 14.35 2.72
C VAL A 278 -2.50 13.03 2.17
N PRO A 279 -3.13 12.17 3.01
CA PRO A 279 -3.81 10.99 2.52
C PRO A 279 -5.05 11.37 1.71
N VAL A 280 -5.59 10.42 0.94
CA VAL A 280 -6.76 10.61 0.07
C VAL A 280 -7.94 11.27 0.81
N THR A 281 -8.26 10.80 2.02
CA THR A 281 -9.35 11.34 2.86
C THR A 281 -9.16 12.81 3.23
N ILE A 282 -7.92 13.25 3.44
CA ILE A 282 -7.59 14.66 3.71
C ILE A 282 -7.67 15.51 2.44
N ILE A 283 -7.27 14.96 1.29
CA ILE A 283 -7.44 15.64 0.01
C ILE A 283 -8.94 15.81 -0.29
N VAL A 284 -9.74 14.76 -0.10
CA VAL A 284 -11.20 14.81 -0.20
C VAL A 284 -11.75 15.92 0.69
N TYR A 285 -11.38 15.93 1.98
CA TYR A 285 -11.77 16.97 2.91
C TYR A 285 -11.41 18.38 2.40
N PHE A 286 -10.14 18.59 2.01
CA PHE A 286 -9.65 19.88 1.54
C PHE A 286 -10.44 20.40 0.34
N PHE A 287 -10.71 19.54 -0.65
CA PHE A 287 -11.42 19.95 -1.86
C PHE A 287 -12.92 20.18 -1.61
N THR A 288 -13.55 19.40 -0.73
CA THR A 288 -14.93 19.64 -0.30
C THR A 288 -15.04 20.97 0.45
N GLU A 289 -14.15 21.26 1.41
CA GLU A 289 -14.19 22.51 2.16
C GLU A 289 -13.89 23.73 1.29
N LYS A 290 -12.82 23.67 0.49
CA LYS A 290 -12.37 24.84 -0.26
C LYS A 290 -13.25 25.14 -1.48
N PHE A 291 -13.69 24.11 -2.19
CA PHE A 291 -14.33 24.25 -3.50
C PHE A 291 -15.78 23.76 -3.54
N HIS A 292 -16.29 23.17 -2.44
CA HIS A 292 -17.69 22.73 -2.30
C HIS A 292 -18.06 21.70 -3.38
N VAL A 293 -17.11 20.81 -3.68
CA VAL A 293 -17.21 19.80 -4.73
C VAL A 293 -17.93 18.56 -4.20
N ASP A 294 -18.82 18.00 -5.02
CA ASP A 294 -19.57 16.78 -4.70
C ASP A 294 -18.71 15.51 -4.79
N GLU A 295 -19.14 14.46 -4.11
CA GLU A 295 -18.43 13.18 -4.03
C GLU A 295 -18.23 12.53 -5.41
N GLY A 296 -19.17 12.71 -6.35
CA GLY A 296 -19.05 12.19 -7.71
C GLY A 296 -17.88 12.80 -8.48
N THR A 297 -17.71 14.12 -8.37
CA THR A 297 -16.59 14.84 -8.99
C THR A 297 -15.25 14.48 -8.34
N LEU A 298 -15.20 14.25 -7.03
CA LEU A 298 -14.00 13.74 -6.36
C LEU A 298 -13.69 12.30 -6.79
N GLY A 299 -14.70 11.44 -6.90
CA GLY A 299 -14.55 10.07 -7.41
C GLY A 299 -13.95 10.04 -8.82
N ASN A 300 -14.43 10.89 -9.73
CA ASN A 300 -13.83 11.06 -11.06
C ASN A 300 -12.36 11.50 -10.99
N THR A 301 -12.04 12.42 -10.08
CA THR A 301 -10.67 12.92 -9.90
C THR A 301 -9.75 11.79 -9.45
N PHE A 302 -10.13 11.03 -8.43
CA PHE A 302 -9.31 9.95 -7.91
C PHE A 302 -9.22 8.76 -8.87
N PHE A 303 -10.27 8.47 -9.63
CA PHE A 303 -10.22 7.50 -10.73
C PHE A 303 -9.14 7.87 -11.76
N ILE A 304 -9.14 9.13 -12.22
CA ILE A 304 -8.14 9.62 -13.18
C ILE A 304 -6.74 9.56 -12.57
N THR A 305 -6.56 10.03 -11.33
CA THR A 305 -5.24 9.98 -10.67
C THR A 305 -4.72 8.55 -10.53
N SER A 306 -5.59 7.58 -10.22
CA SER A 306 -5.21 6.17 -10.09
C SER A 306 -4.82 5.57 -11.43
N LEU A 307 -5.54 5.90 -12.51
CA LEU A 307 -5.21 5.42 -13.86
C LEU A 307 -3.87 5.99 -14.35
N VAL A 308 -3.66 7.30 -14.17
CA VAL A 308 -2.41 7.97 -14.54
C VAL A 308 -1.24 7.41 -13.71
N ALA A 309 -1.43 7.25 -12.40
CA ALA A 309 -0.44 6.63 -11.52
C ALA A 309 -0.02 5.22 -11.96
N ALA A 310 -0.97 4.38 -12.39
CA ALA A 310 -0.69 3.03 -12.86
C ALA A 310 0.18 3.04 -14.12
N ILE A 311 -0.15 3.89 -15.10
CA ILE A 311 0.63 4.07 -16.32
C ILE A 311 2.03 4.60 -16.00
N SER A 312 2.14 5.60 -15.13
CA SER A 312 3.41 6.19 -14.72
C SER A 312 4.35 5.20 -14.04
N ASN A 313 3.83 4.27 -13.24
CA ASN A 313 4.64 3.24 -12.60
C ASN A 313 5.30 2.29 -13.62
N ILE A 314 4.62 1.99 -14.73
CA ILE A 314 5.20 1.19 -15.83
C ILE A 314 6.36 1.96 -16.48
N VAL A 315 6.14 3.25 -16.76
CA VAL A 315 7.13 4.14 -17.38
C VAL A 315 8.37 4.29 -16.48
N ALA A 316 8.19 4.32 -15.16
CA ALA A 316 9.27 4.48 -14.18
C ALA A 316 10.41 3.46 -14.34
N GLY A 317 10.11 2.18 -14.57
CA GLY A 317 11.14 1.15 -14.78
C GLY A 317 12.01 1.41 -16.02
N SER A 318 11.41 1.96 -17.08
CA SER A 318 12.16 2.36 -18.27
C SER A 318 13.06 3.56 -18.03
N LEU A 319 12.61 4.54 -17.24
CA LEU A 319 13.45 5.67 -16.84
C LEU A 319 14.60 5.21 -15.94
N ALA A 320 14.35 4.28 -15.03
CA ALA A 320 15.35 3.73 -14.11
C ALA A 320 16.51 3.08 -14.86
N ARG A 321 16.21 2.30 -15.91
CA ARG A 321 17.25 1.71 -16.78
C ARG A 321 18.10 2.75 -17.51
N ARG A 322 17.52 3.92 -17.83
CA ARG A 322 18.22 4.97 -18.59
C ARG A 322 19.03 5.92 -17.71
N PHE A 323 18.49 6.29 -16.55
CA PHE A 323 19.05 7.34 -15.69
C PHE A 323 19.62 6.81 -14.38
N GLY A 324 19.35 5.55 -14.03
CA GLY A 324 19.69 4.95 -12.74
C GLY A 324 18.59 5.15 -11.69
N ASN A 325 18.45 4.18 -10.77
CA ASN A 325 17.33 4.12 -9.82
C ASN A 325 17.19 5.38 -8.96
N VAL A 326 18.27 5.84 -8.31
CA VAL A 326 18.24 7.00 -7.40
C VAL A 326 17.88 8.29 -8.15
N LYS A 327 18.45 8.51 -9.34
CA LYS A 327 18.16 9.70 -10.15
C LYS A 327 16.72 9.68 -10.63
N THR A 328 16.20 8.54 -11.07
CA THR A 328 14.80 8.42 -11.49
C THR A 328 13.85 8.72 -10.35
N MET A 329 14.11 8.21 -9.13
CA MET A 329 13.29 8.55 -7.95
C MET A 329 13.28 10.07 -7.72
N ALA A 330 14.45 10.68 -7.55
CA ALA A 330 14.53 12.09 -7.17
C ALA A 330 14.03 13.05 -8.27
N PHE A 331 14.34 12.81 -9.55
CA PHE A 331 13.90 13.70 -10.63
C PHE A 331 12.41 13.60 -10.96
N THR A 332 11.76 12.50 -10.60
CA THR A 332 10.29 12.39 -10.72
C THR A 332 9.58 12.94 -9.49
N HIS A 333 10.15 12.76 -8.30
CA HIS A 333 9.55 13.20 -7.06
C HIS A 333 9.71 14.69 -6.77
N LEU A 334 10.85 15.30 -7.10
CA LEU A 334 11.12 16.69 -6.76
C LEU A 334 10.14 17.67 -7.45
N PRO A 335 9.80 17.53 -8.75
CA PRO A 335 8.72 18.30 -9.34
C PRO A 335 7.37 18.05 -8.66
N SER A 336 7.08 16.80 -8.29
CA SER A 336 5.84 16.43 -7.61
C SER A 336 5.72 17.08 -6.24
N ALA A 337 6.84 17.21 -5.51
CA ALA A 337 6.92 17.84 -4.20
C ALA A 337 6.60 19.34 -4.28
N ILE A 338 7.13 20.02 -5.31
CA ILE A 338 6.81 21.42 -5.59
C ILE A 338 5.32 21.56 -5.96
N LEU A 339 4.82 20.72 -6.87
CA LEU A 339 3.42 20.76 -7.28
C LEU A 339 2.47 20.46 -6.11
N LEU A 340 2.83 19.54 -5.21
CA LEU A 340 2.06 19.22 -4.02
C LEU A 340 1.92 20.44 -3.11
N ALA A 341 3.01 21.15 -2.85
CA ALA A 341 2.98 22.40 -2.09
C ALA A 341 2.12 23.50 -2.76
N LEU A 342 1.98 23.46 -4.08
CA LEU A 342 1.17 24.39 -4.86
C LEU A 342 -0.30 23.98 -4.98
N VAL A 343 -0.70 22.75 -4.64
CA VAL A 343 -2.12 22.30 -4.70
C VAL A 343 -3.08 23.27 -4.01
N PRO A 344 -2.77 23.86 -2.84
CA PRO A 344 -3.68 24.78 -2.18
C PRO A 344 -3.74 26.18 -2.78
N LEU A 345 -2.85 26.54 -3.71
CA LEU A 345 -2.74 27.92 -4.21
C LEU A 345 -3.90 28.34 -5.13
N PRO A 346 -4.34 27.53 -6.13
CA PRO A 346 -5.37 27.95 -7.05
C PRO A 346 -6.71 28.23 -6.37
N SER A 347 -7.38 29.30 -6.80
CA SER A 347 -8.76 29.64 -6.40
C SER A 347 -9.83 28.89 -7.21
N ASN A 348 -9.44 28.25 -8.31
CA ASN A 348 -10.33 27.50 -9.19
C ASN A 348 -10.05 26.00 -9.12
N PHE A 349 -11.11 25.23 -8.88
CA PHE A 349 -11.07 23.77 -8.77
C PHE A 349 -10.39 23.09 -9.97
N ARG A 350 -10.62 23.56 -11.20
CA ARG A 350 -10.05 22.94 -12.41
C ARG A 350 -8.52 22.95 -12.39
N PHE A 351 -7.93 24.06 -11.96
CA PHE A 351 -6.48 24.21 -11.85
C PHE A 351 -5.93 23.39 -10.67
N ALA A 352 -6.56 23.45 -9.50
CA ALA A 352 -6.16 22.64 -8.34
C ALA A 352 -6.20 21.13 -8.65
N ARG A 353 -7.25 20.68 -9.37
CA ARG A 353 -7.38 19.31 -9.86
C ARG A 353 -6.28 18.94 -10.86
N ALA A 354 -5.96 19.83 -11.81
CA ALA A 354 -4.91 19.57 -12.79
C ALA A 354 -3.53 19.43 -12.12
N ILE A 355 -3.22 20.28 -11.13
CA ILE A 355 -2.00 20.16 -10.32
C ILE A 355 -2.00 18.83 -9.56
N LEU A 356 -3.11 18.46 -8.91
CA LEU A 356 -3.23 17.20 -8.19
C LEU A 356 -2.98 15.98 -9.10
N ILE A 357 -3.55 15.98 -10.31
CA ILE A 357 -3.32 14.92 -11.30
C ILE A 357 -1.84 14.85 -11.70
N ALA A 358 -1.18 16.00 -11.89
CA ALA A 358 0.24 16.06 -12.20
C ALA A 358 1.12 15.54 -11.04
N VAL A 359 0.74 15.83 -9.79
CA VAL A 359 1.39 15.24 -8.59
C VAL A 359 1.29 13.72 -8.63
N PHE A 360 0.08 13.17 -8.74
CA PHE A 360 -0.11 11.71 -8.73
C PHE A 360 0.54 10.98 -9.92
N CYS A 361 0.69 11.67 -11.05
CA CYS A 361 1.43 11.18 -12.21
C CYS A 361 2.91 10.93 -11.89
N THR A 362 3.51 11.70 -10.99
CA THR A 362 4.95 11.73 -10.77
C THR A 362 5.37 11.07 -9.46
N THR A 363 4.55 11.15 -8.41
CA THR A 363 4.84 10.55 -7.08
C THR A 363 4.75 9.02 -7.04
N LYS A 364 4.25 8.37 -8.10
CA LYS A 364 4.21 6.88 -8.18
C LYS A 364 5.34 6.28 -9.00
N MET A 365 6.26 7.13 -9.48
CA MET A 365 7.37 6.73 -10.33
C MET A 365 8.61 6.29 -9.57
N ASP A 366 8.53 6.14 -8.25
CA ASP A 366 9.61 5.62 -7.41
C ASP A 366 9.45 4.16 -7.02
N ILE A 367 8.27 3.56 -7.13
CA ILE A 367 7.99 2.23 -6.57
C ILE A 367 8.96 1.18 -7.14
N ALA A 368 9.04 1.09 -8.48
CA ALA A 368 9.95 0.17 -9.14
C ALA A 368 11.44 0.55 -8.92
N PRO A 369 11.89 1.79 -9.17
CA PRO A 369 13.27 2.21 -8.89
C PRO A 369 13.73 1.99 -7.44
N ARG A 370 12.88 2.27 -6.44
CA ARG A 370 13.17 2.10 -5.02
C ARG A 370 13.41 0.65 -4.67
N THR A 371 12.56 -0.23 -5.19
CA THR A 371 12.68 -1.68 -4.99
C THR A 371 13.98 -2.20 -5.61
N ALA A 372 14.30 -1.76 -6.83
CA ALA A 372 15.55 -2.12 -7.51
C ALA A 372 16.79 -1.56 -6.79
N PHE A 373 16.74 -0.32 -6.30
CA PHE A 373 17.81 0.31 -5.53
C PHE A 373 18.11 -0.46 -4.23
N LEU A 374 17.06 -0.79 -3.46
CA LEU A 374 17.22 -1.58 -2.24
C LEU A 374 17.78 -2.97 -2.53
N ALA A 375 17.36 -3.58 -3.64
CA ALA A 375 17.90 -4.86 -4.07
C ALA A 375 19.39 -4.78 -4.43
N SER A 376 19.84 -3.72 -5.09
CA SER A 376 21.26 -3.54 -5.42
C SER A 376 22.12 -3.10 -4.22
N TYR A 377 21.52 -2.43 -3.22
CA TYR A 377 22.26 -1.79 -2.13
C TYR A 377 22.41 -2.67 -0.87
N VAL A 378 21.53 -3.66 -0.70
CA VAL A 378 21.52 -4.58 0.43
C VAL A 378 21.75 -6.01 -0.05
N SER A 379 22.63 -6.72 0.63
CA SER A 379 22.94 -8.13 0.36
C SER A 379 21.67 -9.00 0.42
N THR A 380 21.65 -10.05 -0.39
CA THR A 380 20.46 -10.90 -0.56
C THR A 380 20.05 -11.55 0.77
N GLU A 381 21.01 -11.88 1.63
CA GLU A 381 20.83 -12.56 2.91
C GLU A 381 20.17 -11.64 3.95
N GLU A 382 20.48 -10.34 3.92
CA GLU A 382 19.97 -9.36 4.89
C GLU A 382 18.75 -8.57 4.38
N ARG A 383 18.48 -8.63 3.06
CA ARG A 383 17.46 -7.82 2.37
C ARG A 383 16.08 -7.91 3.01
N THR A 384 15.63 -9.13 3.34
CA THR A 384 14.30 -9.33 3.93
C THR A 384 14.17 -8.64 5.28
N ALA A 385 15.18 -8.77 6.14
CA ALA A 385 15.20 -8.11 7.45
C ALA A 385 15.24 -6.58 7.31
N VAL A 386 16.07 -6.06 6.39
CA VAL A 386 16.15 -4.62 6.10
C VAL A 386 14.82 -4.07 5.58
N MET A 387 14.19 -4.75 4.62
CA MET A 387 12.89 -4.34 4.09
C MET A 387 11.80 -4.37 5.17
N GLY A 388 11.85 -5.35 6.08
CA GLY A 388 10.97 -5.42 7.24
C GLY A 388 11.10 -4.19 8.14
N ILE A 389 12.33 -3.84 8.56
CA ILE A 389 12.60 -2.66 9.39
C ILE A 389 12.15 -1.38 8.70
N ILE A 390 12.53 -1.19 7.43
CA ILE A 390 12.14 -0.01 6.65
C ILE A 390 10.62 0.10 6.56
N ASN A 391 9.91 -0.99 6.30
CA ASN A 391 8.44 -0.97 6.22
C ASN A 391 7.79 -0.62 7.55
N VAL A 392 8.31 -1.12 8.68
CA VAL A 392 7.83 -0.73 10.02
C VAL A 392 7.97 0.78 10.19
N VAL A 393 9.17 1.33 9.96
CA VAL A 393 9.42 2.77 10.12
C VAL A 393 8.48 3.58 9.23
N LYS A 394 8.32 3.18 7.96
CA LYS A 394 7.39 3.84 7.03
C LYS A 394 5.95 3.86 7.54
N MET A 395 5.43 2.74 8.02
CA MET A 395 4.05 2.65 8.52
C MET A 395 3.83 3.56 9.74
N PHE A 396 4.76 3.53 10.70
CA PHE A 396 4.68 4.40 11.87
C PHE A 396 4.82 5.88 11.51
N SER A 397 5.76 6.24 10.64
CA SER A 397 5.94 7.61 10.16
C SER A 397 4.69 8.12 9.42
N GLN A 398 4.10 7.30 8.54
CA GLN A 398 2.88 7.66 7.83
C GLN A 398 1.70 7.89 8.77
N SER A 399 1.57 7.08 9.82
CA SER A 399 0.46 7.18 10.77
C SER A 399 0.43 8.49 11.55
N ALA A 400 1.57 9.17 11.75
CA ALA A 400 1.62 10.41 12.51
C ALA A 400 1.01 11.61 11.75
N GLY A 401 1.01 11.56 10.42
CA GLY A 401 0.60 12.69 9.57
C GLY A 401 -0.86 13.14 9.74
N PRO A 402 -1.87 12.25 9.76
CA PRO A 402 -3.26 12.67 9.78
C PRO A 402 -3.66 13.47 11.03
N THR A 403 -3.12 13.16 12.21
CA THR A 403 -3.36 13.96 13.43
C THR A 403 -2.80 15.38 13.29
N VAL A 404 -1.59 15.52 12.72
CA VAL A 404 -1.00 16.83 12.45
C VAL A 404 -1.88 17.62 11.48
N THR A 405 -2.36 16.97 10.42
CA THR A 405 -3.23 17.63 9.44
C THR A 405 -4.61 17.96 10.02
N GLY A 406 -5.18 17.09 10.85
CA GLY A 406 -6.43 17.36 11.56
C GLY A 406 -6.33 18.55 12.51
N LEU A 407 -5.20 18.69 13.21
CA LEU A 407 -4.90 19.86 14.06
C LEU A 407 -4.75 21.15 13.24
N LEU A 408 -4.08 21.08 12.08
CA LEU A 408 -3.98 22.23 11.18
C LEU A 408 -5.36 22.61 10.60
N ALA A 409 -6.17 21.61 10.26
CA ALA A 409 -7.52 21.80 9.74
C ALA A 409 -8.46 22.43 10.78
N SER A 410 -8.37 22.05 12.06
CA SER A 410 -9.19 22.65 13.13
C SER A 410 -8.90 24.15 13.34
N HIS A 411 -7.75 24.64 12.87
CA HIS A 411 -7.38 26.06 12.89
C HIS A 411 -7.59 26.75 11.53
N GLY A 412 -8.26 26.11 10.57
CA GLY A 412 -8.46 26.64 9.21
C GLY A 412 -7.18 26.71 8.37
N LYS A 413 -6.09 26.05 8.79
CA LYS A 413 -4.77 26.10 8.17
C LYS A 413 -4.37 24.79 7.47
N ILE A 414 -5.36 24.02 6.98
CA ILE A 414 -5.12 22.75 6.30
C ILE A 414 -4.15 22.87 5.10
N TRP A 415 -4.12 24.01 4.41
CA TRP A 415 -3.18 24.25 3.30
C TRP A 415 -1.71 24.08 3.71
N LEU A 416 -1.36 24.33 4.98
CA LEU A 416 -0.01 24.09 5.50
C LEU A 416 0.39 22.63 5.43
N SER A 417 -0.55 21.68 5.54
CA SER A 417 -0.23 20.24 5.43
C SER A 417 0.37 19.89 4.07
N PHE A 418 -0.17 20.46 2.99
CA PHE A 418 0.33 20.27 1.62
C PHE A 418 1.72 20.90 1.44
N VAL A 419 1.93 22.09 1.99
CA VAL A 419 3.23 22.78 1.93
C VAL A 419 4.29 22.02 2.72
N ILE A 420 3.97 21.60 3.95
CA ILE A 420 4.88 20.81 4.79
C ILE A 420 5.19 19.47 4.10
N ALA A 421 4.17 18.79 3.55
CA ALA A 421 4.36 17.55 2.81
C ALA A 421 5.29 17.73 1.60
N GLY A 422 5.07 18.78 0.79
CA GLY A 422 5.94 19.10 -0.33
C GLY A 422 7.39 19.42 0.10
N VAL A 423 7.58 20.17 1.19
CA VAL A 423 8.92 20.46 1.73
C VAL A 423 9.61 19.20 2.23
N LEU A 424 8.90 18.35 3.00
CA LEU A 424 9.45 17.09 3.50
C LEU A 424 9.83 16.16 2.35
N GLN A 425 8.96 16.02 1.34
CA GLN A 425 9.23 15.19 0.17
C GLN A 425 10.43 15.71 -0.65
N GLY A 426 10.47 17.01 -0.93
CA GLY A 426 11.62 17.61 -1.62
C GLY A 426 12.93 17.49 -0.82
N SER A 427 12.87 17.62 0.51
CA SER A 427 14.04 17.42 1.38
C SER A 427 14.54 15.96 1.35
N TYR A 428 13.62 15.00 1.31
CA TYR A 428 13.94 13.59 1.12
C TYR A 428 14.63 13.35 -0.22
N ASP A 429 14.11 13.90 -1.32
CA ASP A 429 14.67 13.70 -2.65
C ASP A 429 16.09 14.27 -2.77
N LEU A 430 16.31 15.47 -2.23
CA LEU A 430 17.62 16.10 -2.18
C LEU A 430 18.60 15.32 -1.31
N ALA A 431 18.14 14.80 -0.17
CA ALA A 431 18.97 13.96 0.71
C ALA A 431 19.29 12.60 0.07
N MET A 432 18.33 11.96 -0.62
CA MET A 432 18.56 10.75 -1.39
C MET A 432 19.61 10.97 -2.48
N LEU A 433 19.53 12.09 -3.22
CA LEU A 433 20.56 12.47 -4.17
C LEU A 433 21.90 12.66 -3.46
N TYR A 434 21.97 13.46 -2.40
CA TYR A 434 23.22 13.74 -1.69
C TYR A 434 23.93 12.47 -1.16
N PHE A 435 23.19 11.57 -0.49
CA PHE A 435 23.77 10.37 0.12
C PHE A 435 24.09 9.26 -0.89
N PHE A 436 23.38 9.18 -2.02
CA PHE A 436 23.46 8.02 -2.92
C PHE A 436 23.81 8.35 -4.38
N MET A 437 24.15 9.60 -4.74
CA MET A 437 24.53 9.96 -6.12
C MET A 437 25.70 9.13 -6.67
N GLY A 438 26.64 8.74 -5.80
CA GLY A 438 27.83 7.95 -6.15
C GLY A 438 27.66 6.45 -5.96
N VAL A 439 26.50 6.00 -5.48
CA VAL A 439 26.21 4.60 -5.20
C VAL A 439 25.48 4.01 -6.40
N VAL A 440 26.27 3.36 -7.28
CA VAL A 440 25.83 2.50 -8.40
C VAL A 440 25.22 3.23 -9.61
N SER A 441 26.12 3.71 -10.46
CA SER A 441 25.95 3.59 -11.92
C SER A 441 26.61 2.27 -12.35
N VAL A 442 25.87 1.17 -12.33
CA VAL A 442 26.28 -0.05 -13.04
C VAL A 442 25.17 -0.36 -14.03
N SER A 443 25.57 -0.34 -15.30
CA SER A 443 24.82 -0.58 -16.53
C SER A 443 24.04 -1.88 -16.53
#